data_AF-A0A936PUU0-F1
#
_entry.id   AF-A0A936PUU0-F1
#
_cell.length_a   1.000
_cell.length_b   1.000
_cell.length_c   1.000
_cell.angle_alpha   90.00
_cell.angle_beta   90.00
_cell.angle_gamma   90.00
#
_symmetry.space_group_name_H-M   'P 1'
#
loop_
_entity.id
_entity.type
_entity.pdbx_description
1 polymer ?
#
loop_
_entity_poly.entity_id
_entity_poly.type
_entity_poly.pdbx_seq_one_letter_code
_entity_poly.pdbx_strand_id
1 'polypeptide(L)'
;MLVAFGAGNVPQRGWPEAIGRATQQGVQVVVNTQCVDGAVELGRYEGSAAAQAQGALSAGPMTIEASLTKLMFLLGQGLSAEALRARFGEDLAGELLP
;
A
#
# COMPACT_ATOMS: atom_id res chain seq x y z
N MET A 1 0.84 -7.46 1.32
CA MET A 1 0.52 -6.56 0.20
C MET A 1 -0.79 -7.02 -0.45
N LEU A 2 -1.68 -6.09 -0.77
CA LEU A 2 -2.93 -6.35 -1.48
C LEU A 2 -2.80 -5.85 -2.92
N VAL A 3 -3.19 -6.66 -3.89
CA VAL A 3 -3.25 -6.26 -5.30
C VAL A 3 -4.73 -6.06 -5.65
N ALA A 4 -5.13 -4.80 -5.74
CA ALA A 4 -6.53 -4.36 -5.77
C ALA A 4 -6.98 -3.95 -7.18
N PHE A 5 -8.28 -3.71 -7.34
CA PHE A 5 -8.86 -3.37 -8.64
C PHE A 5 -8.61 -1.89 -9.01
N GLY A 6 -8.24 -1.63 -10.27
CA GLY A 6 -8.12 -0.28 -10.81
C GLY A 6 -7.18 0.58 -9.97
N ALA A 7 -7.63 1.76 -9.56
CA ALA A 7 -6.83 2.69 -8.75
C ALA A 7 -6.66 2.30 -7.26
N GLY A 8 -6.83 1.01 -6.91
CA GLY A 8 -6.66 0.51 -5.53
C GLY A 8 -7.95 0.24 -4.77
N ASN A 9 -9.05 -0.05 -5.47
CA ASN A 9 -10.34 -0.30 -4.83
C ASN A 9 -10.43 -1.72 -4.24
N VAL A 10 -10.75 -1.82 -2.94
CA VAL A 10 -10.98 -3.10 -2.24
C VAL A 10 -12.48 -3.33 -2.01
N PRO A 11 -12.94 -4.60 -1.89
CA PRO A 11 -14.36 -4.87 -1.64
C PRO A 11 -14.83 -4.40 -0.26
N GLN A 12 -16.01 -3.81 -0.14
CA GLN A 12 -16.54 -3.33 1.16
C GLN A 12 -16.95 -4.45 2.14
N ARG A 13 -16.90 -5.71 1.73
CA ARG A 13 -17.40 -6.84 2.52
C ARG A 13 -16.37 -7.31 3.55
N GLY A 14 -16.10 -6.49 4.56
CA GLY A 14 -15.20 -6.85 5.67
C GLY A 14 -13.70 -6.58 5.42
N TRP A 15 -13.32 -6.11 4.23
CA TRP A 15 -11.91 -5.84 3.92
C TRP A 15 -11.36 -4.64 4.69
N PRO A 16 -12.05 -3.49 4.78
CA PRO A 16 -11.55 -2.37 5.57
C PRO A 16 -11.31 -2.78 7.03
N GLU A 17 -12.19 -3.56 7.63
CA GLU A 17 -12.06 -4.06 9.00
C GLU A 17 -10.89 -5.04 9.14
N ALA A 18 -10.67 -5.92 8.16
CA ALA A 18 -9.51 -6.80 8.14
C ALA A 18 -8.18 -6.02 8.04
N ILE A 19 -8.15 -4.98 7.21
CA ILE A 19 -7.02 -4.07 7.08
C ILE A 19 -6.78 -3.38 8.43
N GLY A 20 -7.83 -2.84 9.05
CA GLY A 20 -7.75 -2.16 10.35
C GLY A 20 -7.21 -3.06 11.46
N ARG A 21 -7.67 -4.31 11.53
CA ARG A 21 -7.13 -5.29 12.49
C ARG A 21 -5.63 -5.54 12.27
N ALA A 22 -5.18 -5.66 11.03
CA ALA A 22 -3.77 -5.88 10.71
C ALA A 22 -2.92 -4.66 11.07
N THR A 23 -3.37 -3.45 10.71
CA THR A 23 -2.62 -2.21 11.00
C THR A 23 -2.56 -1.92 12.50
N GLN A 24 -3.61 -2.21 13.27
CA GLN A 24 -3.62 -2.13 14.73
C GLN A 24 -2.62 -3.09 15.40
N GLN A 25 -2.28 -4.20 14.74
CA GLN A 25 -1.24 -5.14 15.18
C GLN A 25 0.17 -4.75 14.71
N GLY A 26 0.34 -3.57 14.10
CA GLY A 26 1.62 -3.09 13.56
C GLY A 26 1.98 -3.68 12.19
N VAL A 27 1.10 -4.48 11.59
CA VAL A 27 1.34 -5.05 10.25
C VAL A 27 1.13 -3.97 9.19
N GLN A 28 2.15 -3.77 8.35
CA GLN A 28 2.07 -2.80 7.26
C GLN A 28 1.25 -3.37 6.09
N VAL A 29 0.13 -2.73 5.79
CA VAL A 29 -0.73 -3.09 4.66
C VAL A 29 -0.49 -2.11 3.51
N VAL A 30 0.17 -2.57 2.46
CA VAL A 30 0.34 -1.84 1.20
C VAL A 30 -0.70 -2.30 0.19
N VAL A 31 -1.35 -1.34 -0.48
CA VAL A 31 -2.25 -1.54 -1.62
C VAL A 31 -1.52 -1.20 -2.91
N ASN A 32 -1.42 -2.18 -3.79
CA ASN A 32 -1.01 -2.01 -5.19
C ASN A 32 -2.21 -2.32 -6.12
N THR A 33 -2.05 -2.16 -7.43
CA THR A 33 -3.06 -2.43 -8.47
C THR A 33 -2.73 -3.70 -9.25
N GLN A 34 -3.76 -4.39 -9.72
CA GLN A 34 -3.63 -5.51 -10.67
C GLN A 34 -3.41 -5.03 -12.12
N CYS A 35 -3.61 -3.74 -12.38
CA CYS A 35 -3.40 -3.16 -13.70
C CYS A 35 -1.90 -3.14 -14.03
N VAL A 36 -1.54 -3.47 -15.27
CA VAL A 36 -0.14 -3.44 -15.74
C VAL A 36 0.41 -2.01 -15.77
N ASP A 37 -0.47 -1.04 -16.03
CA ASP A 37 -0.16 0.38 -16.08
C ASP A 37 -1.19 1.16 -15.24
N GLY A 38 -0.76 2.30 -14.70
CA GLY A 38 -1.51 3.14 -13.79
C GLY A 38 -0.91 3.19 -12.37
N ALA A 39 -1.63 3.87 -11.48
CA ALA A 39 -1.20 4.08 -10.11
C ALA A 39 -2.33 3.81 -9.11
N VAL A 40 -1.95 3.47 -7.88
CA VAL A 40 -2.90 3.44 -6.76
C VAL A 40 -3.16 4.85 -6.26
N GLU A 41 -4.43 5.24 -6.28
CA GLU A 41 -4.95 6.50 -5.76
C GLU A 41 -5.93 6.19 -4.63
N LEU A 42 -5.39 5.87 -3.45
CA LEU A 42 -6.22 5.68 -2.27
C LEU A 42 -7.05 6.94 -1.98
N GLY A 43 -8.34 6.75 -1.69
CA GLY A 43 -9.29 7.83 -1.47
C GLY A 43 -10.17 8.15 -2.69
N ARG A 44 -9.81 7.68 -3.89
CA ARG A 44 -10.57 7.96 -5.13
C ARG A 44 -11.95 7.32 -5.15
N TYR A 45 -12.07 6.10 -4.63
CA TYR A 45 -13.33 5.35 -4.53
C TYR A 45 -13.59 4.91 -3.09
N GLU A 46 -14.86 4.65 -2.77
CA GLU A 46 -15.31 4.31 -1.41
C GLU A 46 -14.48 3.20 -0.75
N GLY A 47 -14.19 2.11 -1.48
CA GLY A 47 -13.41 0.99 -0.93
C GLY A 47 -11.95 1.39 -0.66
N SER A 48 -11.34 2.12 -1.61
CA SER A 48 -9.98 2.65 -1.43
C SER A 48 -9.89 3.68 -0.29
N ALA A 49 -10.92 4.51 -0.11
CA ALA A 49 -11.02 5.48 0.97
C ALA A 49 -11.17 4.79 2.34
N ALA A 50 -11.99 3.74 2.40
CA ALA A 50 -12.15 2.93 3.61
C ALA A 50 -10.84 2.22 3.98
N ALA A 51 -10.11 1.66 3.00
CA ALA A 51 -8.79 1.08 3.22
C ALA A 51 -7.78 2.11 3.77
N GLN A 52 -7.76 3.32 3.19
CA GLN A 52 -6.90 4.41 3.65
C GLN A 52 -7.21 4.83 5.08
N ALA A 53 -8.49 4.98 5.42
CA ALA A 53 -8.94 5.31 6.77
C ALA A 53 -8.52 4.26 7.80
N GLN A 54 -8.34 3.00 7.37
CA GLN A 54 -7.88 1.88 8.19
C GLN A 54 -6.35 1.73 8.21
N GLY A 55 -5.61 2.69 7.64
CA GLY A 55 -4.15 2.76 7.70
C GLY A 55 -3.42 2.06 6.55
N ALA A 56 -4.10 1.68 5.48
CA ALA A 56 -3.42 1.19 4.28
C ALA A 56 -2.48 2.24 3.66
N LEU A 57 -1.39 1.78 3.06
CA LEU A 57 -0.43 2.57 2.30
C LEU A 57 -0.69 2.42 0.80
N SER A 58 -0.55 3.50 0.04
CA SER A 58 -0.56 3.44 -1.42
C SER A 58 0.82 2.99 -1.93
N ALA A 59 0.86 2.08 -2.90
CA ALA A 59 2.06 1.78 -3.68
C ALA A 59 2.33 2.81 -4.80
N GLY A 60 1.42 3.77 -5.01
CA GLY A 60 1.56 4.76 -6.08
C GLY A 60 1.69 4.09 -7.45
N PRO A 61 2.63 4.53 -8.31
CA PRO A 61 2.87 3.94 -9.63
C PRO A 61 3.79 2.70 -9.62
N MET A 62 4.24 2.24 -8.44
CA MET A 62 5.17 1.11 -8.38
C MET A 62 4.57 -0.16 -8.97
N THR A 63 5.38 -0.90 -9.73
CA THR A 63 5.06 -2.27 -10.10
C THR A 63 4.88 -3.15 -8.85
N ILE A 64 4.23 -4.30 -9.03
CA ILE A 64 4.07 -5.29 -7.97
C ILE A 64 5.44 -5.76 -7.47
N GLU A 65 6.40 -5.97 -8.37
CA GLU A 65 7.76 -6.37 -8.07
C GLU A 65 8.50 -5.29 -7.26
N ALA A 66 8.46 -4.03 -7.72
CA ALA A 66 9.15 -2.93 -7.04
C ALA A 66 8.59 -2.68 -5.64
N SER A 67 7.26 -2.63 -5.51
CA SER A 67 6.59 -2.44 -4.22
C SER A 67 6.85 -3.60 -3.23
N LEU A 68 6.84 -4.85 -3.70
CA LEU A 68 7.17 -6.01 -2.87
C LEU A 68 8.63 -5.98 -2.41
N THR A 69 9.57 -5.77 -3.34
CA THR A 69 11.00 -5.72 -3.04
C THR A 69 11.32 -4.57 -2.08
N LYS A 70 10.75 -3.39 -2.29
CA LYS A 70 10.92 -2.24 -1.39
C LYS A 70 10.38 -2.52 0.01
N LEU A 71 9.21 -3.17 0.11
CA LEU A 71 8.65 -3.55 1.39
C LEU A 71 9.55 -4.55 2.13
N MET A 72 10.05 -5.58 1.44
CA MET A 72 10.99 -6.55 2.01
C MET A 72 12.28 -5.87 2.49
N PHE A 73 12.83 -4.97 1.67
CA PHE A 73 14.04 -4.21 1.98
C PHE A 73 13.86 -3.34 3.23
N LEU A 74 12.77 -2.56 3.33
CA LEU A 74 12.53 -1.68 4.48
C LEU A 74 12.21 -2.47 5.76
N LEU A 75 11.50 -3.60 5.66
CA LEU A 75 11.26 -4.48 6.80
C LEU A 75 12.56 -5.06 7.38
N GLY A 76 13.55 -5.32 6.52
CA GLY A 76 14.87 -5.83 6.94
C GLY A 76 15.75 -4.81 7.69
N GLN A 77 15.36 -3.54 7.76
CA GLN A 77 16.17 -2.47 8.36
C GLN A 77 15.90 -2.20 9.85
N GLY A 78 14.93 -2.90 10.46
CA GLY A 78 14.57 -2.68 11.87
C GLY A 78 13.96 -1.29 12.14
N LEU A 79 13.32 -0.69 11.13
CA LEU A 79 12.64 0.60 11.25
C LEU A 79 11.41 0.51 12.14
N SER A 80 11.05 1.63 12.77
CA SER A 80 9.71 1.76 13.37
C SER A 80 8.64 1.72 12.27
N ALA A 81 7.41 1.41 12.65
CA ALA A 81 6.27 1.43 11.73
C ALA A 81 6.13 2.80 11.03
N GLU A 82 6.21 3.92 11.76
CA GLU A 82 6.15 5.25 11.11
C GLU A 82 7.32 5.51 10.17
N ALA A 83 8.54 5.12 10.55
CA ALA A 83 9.71 5.32 9.70
C ALA A 83 9.62 4.50 8.41
N LEU A 84 9.15 3.24 8.49
CA LEU A 84 8.90 2.42 7.30
C LEU A 84 7.84 3.06 6.41
N ARG A 85 6.73 3.55 6.97
CA ARG A 85 5.66 4.20 6.22
C ARG A 85 6.15 5.44 5.48
N ALA A 86 6.95 6.28 6.15
CA ALA A 86 7.56 7.45 5.53
C ALA A 86 8.49 7.03 4.38
N ARG A 87 9.45 6.14 4.65
CA ARG A 87 10.41 5.65 3.65
C ARG A 87 9.78 4.90 2.48
N PHE A 88 8.64 4.24 2.69
CA PHE A 88 7.93 3.54 1.63
C PHE A 88 7.36 4.52 0.58
N GLY A 89 6.99 5.74 1.01
CA GLY A 89 6.50 6.81 0.13
C GLY A 89 7.59 7.66 -0.52
N GLU A 90 8.87 7.47 -0.18
CA GLU A 90 10.01 8.19 -0.76
C GLU A 90 10.57 7.44 -1.97
N ASP A 91 11.03 8.13 -3.00
CA ASP A 91 11.70 7.47 -4.13
C ASP A 91 13.12 7.01 -3.71
N LEU A 92 13.41 5.72 -3.79
CA LEU A 92 14.70 5.16 -3.34
C LEU A 92 15.62 4.79 -4.51
N ALA A 93 15.05 4.35 -5.62
CA ALA A 93 15.76 3.80 -6.77
C ALA A 93 15.08 4.12 -8.12
N GLY A 94 14.16 5.09 -8.15
CA GLY A 94 13.40 5.48 -9.33
C GLY A 94 12.05 4.75 -9.46
N GLU A 95 11.63 3.98 -8.46
CA GLU A 95 10.40 3.18 -8.51
C GLU A 95 9.10 3.99 -8.42
N LEU A 96 9.19 5.28 -8.08
CA LEU A 96 8.05 6.20 -8.05
C LEU A 96 7.96 7.12 -9.27
N LEU A 97 8.91 7.03 -10.20
CA LEU A 97 8.93 7.83 -11.42
C LEU A 97 8.20 7.09 -12.56
N PRO A 98 7.39 7.79 -13.37
CA PRO A 98 6.75 7.21 -14.55
C PRO A 98 7.76 6.90 -15.68
#